data_AF-A0A821MXP2-F1
#
_entry.id   AF-A0A821MXP2-F1
#
_cell.length_a   1.000
_cell.length_b   1.000
_cell.length_c   1.000
_cell.angle_alpha   90.00
_cell.angle_beta   90.00
_cell.angle_gamma   90.00
#
_symmetry.space_group_name_H-M   'P 1'
#
loop_
_entity.id
_entity.type
_entity.pdbx_description
1 polymer ?
#
loop_
_entity_poly.entity_id
_entity_poly.type
_entity_poly.pdbx_seq_one_letter_code
_entity_poly.pdbx_strand_id
1 'polypeptide(L)'
;VKLCNGGECDVEAESDSDDEDHIRYHKNLKKNLDIRFQFVFSIPASNAFCEIIFIHMKYLWNNNRNRMMHDLVSAELKIQVNIEYNCSEFYDHLLNNQDLLKQIRSSQKSTHVAKIPRTR
;
A
#
# COMPACT_ATOMS: atom_id res chain seq x y z
N VAL A 1 -3.41 49.68 1.45
CA VAL A 1 -4.04 49.46 2.77
C VAL A 1 -5.49 49.88 2.67
N LYS A 2 -6.41 48.91 2.60
CA LYS A 2 -7.86 49.13 2.73
C LYS A 2 -8.33 48.06 3.71
N LEU A 3 -8.76 48.54 4.87
CA LEU A 3 -9.28 47.79 6.00
C LEU A 3 -10.72 47.37 5.67
N CYS A 4 -11.03 46.08 5.79
CA CYS A 4 -12.41 45.62 5.93
C CYS A 4 -12.49 44.82 7.24
N ASN A 5 -13.21 45.42 8.19
CA ASN A 5 -13.62 44.83 9.45
C ASN A 5 -14.74 43.81 9.19
N GLY A 6 -14.90 42.86 10.11
CA GLY A 6 -15.88 41.79 10.01
C GLY A 6 -17.32 42.24 9.76
N GLY A 7 -18.06 41.36 9.08
CA GLY A 7 -19.47 41.49 8.75
C GLY A 7 -19.71 41.07 7.31
N GLU A 8 -20.61 40.12 7.09
CA GLU A 8 -21.22 39.67 5.82
C GLU A 8 -20.79 40.46 4.56
N CYS A 9 -20.10 39.77 3.65
CA CYS A 9 -20.27 40.06 2.22
C CYS A 9 -21.19 38.98 1.67
N ASP A 10 -22.49 39.18 1.82
CA ASP A 10 -23.48 38.53 0.97
C ASP A 10 -23.17 38.93 -0.46
N VAL A 11 -22.46 38.05 -1.17
CA VAL A 11 -22.54 38.05 -2.63
C VAL A 11 -23.90 37.44 -2.90
N GLU A 12 -24.90 38.30 -3.13
CA GLU A 12 -26.15 37.88 -3.74
C GLU A 12 -25.77 37.25 -5.09
N ALA A 13 -25.71 35.92 -5.10
CA ALA A 13 -25.58 35.13 -6.30
C ALA A 13 -26.95 35.20 -6.99
N GLU A 14 -27.03 36.09 -7.96
CA GLU A 14 -28.09 36.10 -8.96
C GLU A 14 -28.10 34.70 -9.60
N SER A 15 -29.16 33.95 -9.32
CA SER A 15 -29.27 32.53 -9.64
C SER A 15 -29.63 32.34 -11.10
N ASP A 16 -28.62 32.24 -11.96
CA ASP A 16 -28.77 31.63 -13.29
C ASP A 16 -28.66 30.10 -13.13
N SER A 17 -29.76 29.41 -13.38
CA SER A 17 -29.95 27.96 -13.20
C SER A 17 -28.97 27.07 -13.98
N ASP A 18 -28.18 27.64 -14.89
CA ASP A 18 -27.30 26.91 -15.80
C ASP A 18 -25.88 26.69 -15.23
N ASP A 19 -25.48 27.42 -14.18
CA ASP A 19 -24.14 27.30 -13.58
C ASP A 19 -23.99 26.08 -12.65
N GLU A 20 -25.02 25.75 -11.87
CA GLU A 20 -25.01 24.59 -10.96
C GLU A 20 -24.88 23.26 -11.72
N ASP A 21 -25.57 23.13 -12.86
CA ASP A 21 -25.47 21.94 -13.71
C ASP A 21 -24.11 21.87 -14.44
N HIS A 22 -23.53 23.01 -14.82
CA HIS A 22 -22.20 23.06 -15.42
C HIS A 22 -21.10 22.70 -14.41
N ILE A 23 -21.22 23.17 -13.16
CA ILE A 23 -20.33 22.80 -12.04
C ILE A 23 -20.50 21.32 -11.71
N ARG A 24 -21.73 20.80 -11.69
CA ARG A 24 -22.03 19.38 -11.43
C ARG A 24 -21.49 18.47 -12.53
N TYR A 25 -21.60 18.85 -13.79
CA TYR A 25 -21.03 18.11 -14.92
C TYR A 25 -19.50 18.07 -14.84
N HIS A 26 -18.84 19.21 -14.59
CA HIS A 26 -17.39 19.25 -14.40
C HIS A 26 -16.93 18.44 -13.19
N LYS A 27 -17.66 18.49 -12.07
CA LYS A 27 -17.33 17.73 -10.85
C LYS A 27 -17.48 16.22 -11.07
N ASN A 28 -18.49 15.78 -11.81
CA ASN A 28 -18.67 14.37 -12.15
C ASN A 28 -17.68 13.89 -13.23
N LEU A 29 -17.35 14.71 -14.21
CA LEU A 29 -16.31 14.40 -15.20
C LEU A 29 -14.95 14.24 -14.51
N LYS A 30 -14.61 15.15 -13.58
CA LYS A 30 -13.35 15.13 -12.83
C LYS A 30 -13.23 13.89 -11.93
N LYS A 31 -14.32 13.47 -11.26
CA LYS A 31 -14.36 12.23 -10.47
C LYS A 31 -14.14 10.97 -11.30
N ASN A 32 -14.79 10.87 -12.48
CA ASN A 32 -14.64 9.71 -13.35
C ASN A 32 -13.27 9.67 -14.06
N LEU A 33 -12.70 10.83 -14.33
CA LEU A 33 -11.38 10.98 -14.95
C LEU A 33 -10.26 10.59 -13.99
N ASP A 34 -10.38 10.97 -12.71
CA ASP A 34 -9.40 10.67 -11.67
C ASP A 34 -9.19 9.15 -11.47
N ILE A 35 -10.28 8.38 -11.39
CA ILE A 35 -10.23 6.92 -11.24
C ILE A 35 -9.50 6.25 -12.42
N ARG A 36 -9.70 6.76 -13.64
CA ARG A 36 -9.05 6.22 -14.84
C ARG A 36 -7.55 6.49 -14.83
N PHE A 37 -7.14 7.69 -14.43
CA PHE A 37 -5.72 8.03 -14.31
C PHE A 37 -5.06 7.21 -13.19
N GLN A 38 -5.71 7.04 -12.04
CA GLN A 38 -5.19 6.19 -10.96
C GLN A 38 -4.94 4.76 -11.43
N PHE A 39 -5.84 4.18 -12.22
CA PHE A 39 -5.63 2.86 -12.80
C PHE A 39 -4.44 2.83 -13.77
N VAL A 40 -4.35 3.79 -14.69
CA VAL A 40 -3.24 3.86 -15.65
C VAL A 40 -1.89 4.02 -14.94
N PHE A 41 -1.82 4.85 -13.89
CA PHE A 41 -0.61 5.05 -13.10
C PHE A 41 -0.29 3.90 -12.13
N SER A 42 -1.26 3.02 -11.83
CA SER A 42 -1.01 1.80 -11.05
C SER A 42 -0.24 0.74 -11.83
N ILE A 43 -0.22 0.84 -13.17
CA ILE A 43 0.54 -0.07 -14.03
C ILE A 43 1.99 0.42 -14.06
N PRO A 44 2.96 -0.37 -13.57
CA PRO A 44 4.35 0.02 -13.61
C PRO A 44 4.82 0.11 -15.07
N ALA A 45 5.53 1.18 -15.41
CA ALA A 45 6.05 1.40 -16.76
C ALA A 45 7.18 0.42 -17.15
N SER A 46 7.72 -0.35 -16.21
CA SER A 46 8.85 -1.25 -16.41
C SER A 46 8.70 -2.57 -15.65
N ASN A 47 9.23 -3.63 -16.24
CA ASN A 47 9.32 -4.96 -15.63
C ASN A 47 10.45 -5.07 -14.58
N ALA A 48 11.28 -4.02 -14.41
CA ALA A 48 12.41 -4.02 -13.48
C ALA A 48 12.01 -4.41 -12.05
N PHE A 49 10.81 -4.00 -11.59
CA PHE A 49 10.30 -4.37 -10.27
C PHE A 49 10.09 -5.89 -10.14
N CYS A 50 9.49 -6.54 -11.15
CA CYS A 50 9.31 -7.98 -11.18
C CYS A 50 10.64 -8.73 -11.30
N GLU A 51 11.60 -8.18 -12.05
CA GLU A 51 12.94 -8.76 -12.20
C GLU A 51 13.70 -8.79 -10.87
N ILE A 52 13.58 -7.74 -10.05
CA ILE A 52 14.13 -7.73 -8.68
C ILE A 52 13.54 -8.90 -7.88
N ILE A 53 12.22 -9.07 -7.90
CA ILE A 53 11.54 -10.18 -7.21
C ILE A 53 12.05 -11.53 -7.71
N PHE A 54 12.22 -11.70 -9.03
CA PHE A 54 12.73 -12.95 -9.60
C PHE A 54 14.19 -13.22 -9.27
N ILE A 55 15.04 -12.19 -9.18
CA ILE A 55 16.42 -12.32 -8.74
C ILE A 55 16.47 -12.80 -7.29
N HIS A 56 15.70 -12.18 -6.39
CA HIS A 56 15.60 -12.59 -4.99
C HIS A 56 15.04 -14.02 -4.87
N MET A 57 13.98 -14.33 -5.61
CA MET A 57 13.41 -15.68 -5.63
C MET A 57 14.42 -16.72 -6.12
N LYS A 58 15.19 -16.43 -7.17
CA LYS A 58 16.22 -17.33 -7.70
C LYS A 58 17.35 -17.57 -6.70
N TYR A 59 17.70 -16.58 -5.88
CA TYR A 59 18.68 -16.74 -4.81
C TYR A 59 18.16 -17.65 -3.69
N LEU A 60 16.91 -17.42 -3.26
CA LEU A 60 16.26 -18.14 -2.17
C LEU A 60 15.82 -19.58 -2.55
N TRP A 61 15.45 -19.79 -3.81
CA TRP A 61 14.94 -21.04 -4.38
C TRP A 61 16.02 -21.75 -5.24
N ASN A 62 17.30 -21.68 -4.87
CA ASN A 62 18.34 -22.37 -5.64
C ASN A 62 18.58 -23.79 -5.11
N ASN A 63 18.55 -24.77 -6.02
CA ASN A 63 18.71 -26.21 -5.74
C ASN A 63 20.06 -26.56 -5.08
N ASN A 64 21.05 -25.66 -5.14
CA ASN A 64 22.41 -25.87 -4.65
C ASN A 64 22.63 -25.47 -3.18
N ARG A 65 21.82 -24.57 -2.60
CA ARG A 65 22.10 -24.02 -1.25
C ARG A 65 20.90 -23.91 -0.32
N ASN A 66 19.66 -23.81 -0.81
CA ASN A 66 18.49 -23.73 0.06
C ASN A 66 17.26 -24.28 -0.66
N ARG A 67 16.77 -25.46 -0.26
CA ARG A 67 15.44 -25.94 -0.65
C ARG A 67 14.41 -25.38 0.32
N MET A 68 14.28 -24.05 0.33
CA MET A 68 13.22 -23.43 1.10
C MET A 68 11.86 -23.82 0.51
N MET A 69 10.89 -24.06 1.38
CA MET A 69 9.53 -24.41 0.97
C MET A 69 8.86 -23.19 0.32
N HIS A 70 7.95 -23.43 -0.64
CA HIS A 70 7.38 -22.36 -1.47
C HIS A 70 6.70 -21.27 -0.63
N ASP A 71 5.98 -21.71 0.40
CA ASP A 71 5.27 -20.82 1.32
C ASP A 71 6.24 -19.92 2.12
N LEU A 72 7.42 -20.45 2.47
CA LEU A 72 8.44 -19.69 3.19
C LEU A 72 9.08 -18.64 2.29
N VAL A 73 9.43 -19.01 1.06
CA VAL A 73 9.99 -18.06 0.07
C VAL A 73 8.98 -16.95 -0.25
N SER A 74 7.70 -17.30 -0.40
CA SER A 74 6.63 -16.30 -0.61
C SER A 74 6.50 -15.34 0.58
N ALA A 75 6.55 -15.84 1.81
CA ALA A 75 6.49 -15.01 3.01
C ALA A 75 7.71 -14.09 3.12
N GLU A 76 8.91 -14.60 2.87
CA GLU A 76 10.15 -13.83 2.93
C GLU A 76 10.18 -12.72 1.86
N LEU A 77 9.80 -13.03 0.61
CA LEU A 77 9.72 -12.02 -0.45
C LEU A 77 8.71 -10.92 -0.13
N LYS A 78 7.55 -11.26 0.44
CA LYS A 78 6.57 -10.25 0.87
C LYS A 78 7.13 -9.31 1.93
N ILE A 79 7.91 -9.84 2.87
CA ILE A 79 8.57 -9.05 3.91
C ILE A 79 9.63 -8.15 3.28
N GLN A 80 10.50 -8.69 2.42
CA GLN A 80 11.58 -7.93 1.79
C GLN A 80 11.08 -6.81 0.85
N VAL A 81 9.98 -7.04 0.13
CA VAL A 81 9.44 -6.07 -0.84
C VAL A 81 8.59 -5.00 -0.17
N ASN A 82 7.94 -5.31 0.95
CA ASN A 82 7.01 -4.38 1.61
C ASN A 82 7.61 -3.62 2.80
N ILE A 83 8.83 -3.98 3.24
CA ILE A 83 9.49 -3.30 4.36
C ILE A 83 10.57 -2.37 3.81
N GLU A 84 10.36 -1.07 4.01
CA GLU A 84 11.36 -0.03 3.68
C GLU A 84 12.27 0.30 4.87
N TYR A 85 12.03 -0.31 6.03
CA TYR A 85 12.78 -0.03 7.25
C TYR A 85 14.18 -0.68 7.24
N ASN A 86 15.17 0.08 7.68
CA ASN A 86 16.45 -0.50 8.08
C ASN A 86 16.28 -1.37 9.33
N CYS A 87 17.24 -2.28 9.61
CA CYS A 87 17.16 -3.17 10.77
C CYS A 87 16.92 -2.43 12.10
N SER A 88 17.54 -1.26 12.29
CA SER A 88 17.36 -0.42 13.48
C SER A 88 15.96 0.21 13.53
N GLU A 89 15.50 0.76 12.41
CA GLU A 89 14.16 1.38 12.31
C GLU A 89 13.06 0.33 12.46
N PHE A 90 13.27 -0.87 11.94
CA PHE A 90 12.36 -1.99 12.11
C PHE A 90 12.29 -2.43 13.57
N TYR A 91 13.42 -2.46 14.26
CA TYR A 91 13.45 -2.75 15.69
C TYR A 91 12.69 -1.71 16.51
N ASP A 92 12.90 -0.43 16.22
CA ASP A 92 12.16 0.65 16.88
C ASP A 92 10.66 0.60 16.54
N HIS A 93 10.30 0.29 15.29
CA HIS A 93 8.93 0.09 14.85
C HIS A 93 8.25 -1.09 15.56
N LEU A 94 8.98 -2.19 15.80
CA LEU A 94 8.49 -3.32 16.58
C LEU A 94 8.21 -2.92 18.03
N LEU A 95 9.12 -2.18 18.67
CA LEU A 95 8.96 -1.73 20.05
C LEU A 95 7.79 -0.76 20.22
N ASN A 96 7.59 0.12 19.24
CA ASN A 96 6.50 1.10 19.26
C ASN A 96 5.12 0.46 19.03
N ASN A 97 5.05 -0.67 18.33
CA ASN A 97 3.79 -1.36 18.01
C ASN A 97 3.54 -2.57 18.93
N GLN A 98 3.00 -2.29 20.13
CA GLN A 98 2.72 -3.33 21.12
C GLN A 98 1.73 -4.41 20.64
N ASP A 99 0.79 -4.08 19.76
CA ASP A 99 -0.18 -5.05 19.27
C ASP A 99 0.44 -6.07 18.30
N LEU A 100 1.41 -5.64 17.50
CA LEU A 100 2.19 -6.53 16.66
C LEU A 100 3.07 -7.46 17.50
N LEU A 101 3.67 -6.95 18.59
CA LEU A 101 4.40 -7.78 19.55
C LEU A 101 3.51 -8.82 20.24
N LYS A 102 2.28 -8.44 20.62
CA LYS A 102 1.28 -9.39 21.18
C LYS A 102 0.91 -10.46 20.16
N GLN A 103 0.71 -10.09 18.90
CA GLN A 103 0.41 -11.04 17.82
C GLN A 103 1.58 -12.00 17.55
N ILE A 104 2.81 -11.49 17.50
CA ILE A 104 4.03 -12.31 17.34
C ILE A 104 4.19 -13.30 18.49
N ARG A 105 3.92 -12.86 19.71
CA ARG A 105 3.99 -13.71 20.92
C ARG A 105 2.82 -14.68 21.03
N SER A 106 1.70 -14.40 20.38
CA SER A 106 0.53 -15.28 20.38
C SER A 106 0.82 -16.58 19.61
N SER A 107 0.23 -17.67 20.08
CA SER A 107 0.32 -18.99 19.42
C SER A 107 -0.37 -19.06 18.06
N GLN A 108 -1.05 -17.99 17.63
CA GLN A 108 -1.70 -17.90 16.30
C GLN A 108 -0.70 -17.89 15.14
N LYS A 109 0.59 -17.66 15.42
CA LYS A 109 1.67 -17.83 14.43
C LYS A 109 1.78 -19.29 13.93
N SER A 110 1.34 -20.27 14.72
CA SER A 110 1.56 -21.70 14.48
C SER A 110 0.34 -22.47 13.95
N THR A 111 -0.86 -21.89 13.97
CA THR A 111 -2.09 -22.59 13.54
C THR A 111 -2.24 -22.68 12.02
N HIS A 112 -1.66 -21.74 11.27
CA HIS A 112 -1.66 -21.75 9.79
C HIS A 112 -0.36 -22.26 9.17
N VAL A 113 0.64 -22.64 9.96
CA VAL A 113 1.79 -23.38 9.42
C VAL A 113 1.27 -24.77 9.06
N ALA A 114 1.17 -25.06 7.76
CA ALA A 114 0.84 -26.38 7.26
C ALA A 114 1.69 -27.39 8.04
N LYS A 115 1.05 -28.33 8.73
CA LYS A 115 1.74 -29.43 9.41
C LYS A 115 2.45 -30.22 8.33
N ILE A 116 3.72 -29.92 8.07
CA ILE A 116 4.54 -30.66 7.12
C ILE A 116 4.63 -32.09 7.68
N PRO A 117 4.03 -33.10 7.04
CA PRO A 117 4.19 -34.46 7.50
C PRO A 117 5.66 -34.82 7.33
N ARG A 118 6.35 -35.11 8.44
CA ARG A 118 7.66 -35.76 8.38
C ARG A 118 7.41 -37.21 7.96
N THR A 119 7.45 -37.48 6.67
CA THR A 119 7.61 -38.86 6.18
C THR A 119 8.98 -39.36 6.63
N ARG A 120 8.98 -40.47 7.35
CA ARG A 120 10.17 -41.15 7.88
C ARG A 120 10.80 -42.00 6.80
#